data_AF-A0A1Y1MPS9-F1
#
_entry.id   AF-A0A1Y1MPS9-F1
#
_cell.length_a   1.000
_cell.length_b   1.000
_cell.length_c   1.000
_cell.angle_alpha   90.00
_cell.angle_beta   90.00
_cell.angle_gamma   90.00
#
_symmetry.space_group_name_H-M   'P 1'
#
loop_
_entity.id
_entity.type
_entity.pdbx_description
1 polymer ?
#
loop_
_entity_poly.entity_id
_entity_poly.type
_entity_poly.pdbx_seq_one_letter_code
_entity_poly.pdbx_strand_id
1 'polypeptide(L)'
;VLSGWGMTEFPGDAANELQYLDLVTFPLDKCIEMWKNSMYGIPIDERQVCTFTTVGQGACKGDSGGPLVAGDGIQIGVVSLGDPCANGMPDVFTRVSYY
;
A
#
# COMPACT_ATOMS: atom_id res chain seq x y z
N VAL A 1 4.21 -1.16 -9.54
CA VAL A 1 5.43 -1.47 -8.76
C VAL A 1 5.46 -0.62 -7.50
N LEU A 2 5.50 -1.26 -6.33
CA LEU A 2 5.96 -0.65 -5.08
C LEU A 2 7.43 -1.03 -4.89
N SER A 3 8.26 -0.13 -4.36
CA SER A 3 9.65 -0.43 -3.99
C SER A 3 10.03 0.20 -2.65
N GLY A 4 10.83 -0.49 -1.84
CA GLY A 4 11.24 -0.01 -0.52
C GLY A 4 12.26 -0.91 0.19
N TRP A 5 12.68 -0.45 1.37
CA TRP A 5 13.56 -1.18 2.31
C TRP A 5 12.83 -1.54 3.59
N GLY A 6 11.50 -1.55 3.58
CA GLY A 6 10.71 -2.04 4.70
C GLY A 6 11.01 -3.50 5.02
N MET A 7 10.35 -4.00 6.05
CA MET A 7 10.41 -5.41 6.42
C MET A 7 9.81 -6.28 5.31
N THR A 8 10.37 -7.47 5.10
CA THR A 8 9.81 -8.45 4.16
C THR A 8 8.75 -9.35 4.80
N GLU A 9 8.68 -9.34 6.13
CA GLU A 9 7.69 -10.03 6.95
C GLU A 9 7.47 -9.26 8.26
N PHE A 10 6.32 -9.43 8.92
CA PHE A 10 6.04 -8.77 10.19
C PHE A 10 5.56 -9.78 11.25
N PRO A 11 6.19 -9.82 12.45
CA PRO A 11 7.39 -9.07 12.85
C PRO A 11 8.66 -9.58 12.14
N GLY A 12 9.60 -8.69 11.83
CA GLY A 12 10.87 -9.01 11.14
C GLY A 12 11.84 -7.83 11.12
N ASP A 13 12.97 -7.98 10.44
CA ASP A 13 13.97 -6.93 10.23
C ASP A 13 13.75 -6.20 8.89
N ALA A 14 14.23 -4.96 8.79
CA ALA A 14 14.23 -4.19 7.55
C ALA A 14 15.17 -4.83 6.51
N ALA A 15 14.81 -4.74 5.24
CA ALA A 15 15.64 -5.27 4.16
C ALA A 15 16.93 -4.43 3.99
N ASN A 16 18.06 -5.11 3.78
CA ASN A 16 19.34 -4.45 3.47
C ASN A 16 19.48 -4.09 1.98
N GLU A 17 18.69 -4.74 1.12
CA GLU A 17 18.64 -4.48 -0.32
C GLU A 17 17.26 -3.98 -0.71
N LEU A 18 17.19 -3.17 -1.77
CA LEU A 18 15.94 -2.63 -2.29
C LEU A 18 15.04 -3.78 -2.74
N GLN A 19 13.83 -3.83 -2.19
CA GLN A 19 12.79 -4.77 -2.58
C GLN A 19 11.79 -4.08 -3.51
N TYR A 20 11.08 -4.87 -4.30
CA TYR A 20 9.99 -4.40 -5.13
C TYR A 20 8.88 -5.45 -5.26
N LEU A 21 7.66 -4.97 -5.46
CA LEU A 21 6.47 -5.79 -5.66
C LEU A 21 5.62 -5.24 -6.80
N ASP A 22 5.14 -6.15 -7.65
CA ASP A 22 4.11 -5.85 -8.64
C ASP A 22 2.75 -5.94 -7.99
N LEU A 23 2.09 -4.78 -7.90
CA LEU A 23 0.80 -4.63 -7.23
C LEU A 23 -0.31 -4.29 -8.22
N VAL A 24 -1.52 -4.76 -7.91
CA VAL A 24 -2.74 -4.45 -8.66
C VAL A 24 -3.55 -3.42 -7.88
N THR A 25 -4.02 -2.38 -8.58
CA THR A 25 -4.93 -1.38 -8.00
C THR A 25 -6.24 -2.02 -7.58
N PHE A 26 -6.72 -1.67 -6.40
CA PHE A 26 -7.96 -2.15 -5.83
C PHE A 26 -9.06 -1.08 -5.96
N PRO A 27 -10.31 -1.44 -6.33
CA PRO A 27 -11.40 -0.48 -6.45
C PRO A 27 -11.59 0.36 -5.18
N LEU A 28 -11.66 1.68 -5.36
CA LEU A 28 -11.69 2.61 -4.23
C LEU A 28 -12.94 2.46 -3.36
N ASP A 29 -14.11 2.23 -3.97
CA ASP A 29 -15.37 1.97 -3.28
C ASP A 29 -15.28 0.77 -2.31
N LYS A 30 -14.67 -0.33 -2.78
CA LYS A 30 -14.42 -1.51 -1.94
C LYS A 30 -13.38 -1.23 -0.86
N CYS A 31 -12.33 -0.48 -1.19
CA CYS A 31 -11.32 -0.08 -0.21
C CYS A 31 -11.94 0.73 0.94
N ILE A 32 -12.80 1.69 0.60
CA ILE A 32 -13.55 2.50 1.57
C ILE A 32 -14.41 1.60 2.47
N GLU A 33 -15.15 0.67 1.88
CA GLU A 33 -16.00 -0.25 2.66
C GLU A 33 -15.18 -1.11 3.63
N MET A 34 -14.08 -1.70 3.17
CA MET A 34 -13.21 -2.54 3.99
C MET A 34 -12.57 -1.76 5.14
N TRP A 35 -12.01 -0.58 4.86
CA TRP A 35 -11.37 0.23 5.90
C TRP A 35 -12.36 0.84 6.88
N LYS A 36 -13.54 1.24 6.41
CA LYS A 36 -14.64 1.70 7.27
C LYS A 36 -15.12 0.61 8.24
N ASN A 37 -15.19 -0.63 7.77
CA ASN A 37 -15.63 -1.78 8.57
C ASN A 37 -14.48 -2.45 9.35
N SER A 38 -13.24 -1.98 9.17
CA SER A 38 -12.08 -2.49 9.90
C SER A 38 -12.08 -2.04 11.36
N MET A 39 -11.31 -2.73 12.20
CA MET A 39 -11.10 -2.31 13.59
C MET A 39 -10.44 -0.93 13.74
N TYR A 40 -9.79 -0.43 12.69
CA TYR A 40 -9.12 0.86 12.68
C TYR A 40 -10.09 2.02 12.41
N GLY A 41 -11.21 1.77 11.71
CA GLY A 41 -12.22 2.78 11.39
C GLY A 41 -11.67 3.99 10.63
N ILE A 42 -10.61 3.80 9.83
CA ILE A 42 -9.92 4.90 9.13
C ILE A 42 -10.75 5.31 7.91
N PRO A 43 -11.12 6.60 7.78
CA PRO A 43 -11.81 7.08 6.59
C PRO A 43 -10.84 7.11 5.41
N ILE A 44 -11.25 6.46 4.32
CA ILE A 44 -10.59 6.51 3.01
C ILE A 44 -11.50 7.29 2.06
N ASP A 45 -10.93 8.06 1.15
CA ASP A 45 -11.66 8.82 0.14
C ASP A 45 -10.86 8.99 -1.17
N GLU A 46 -11.31 9.87 -2.06
CA GLU A 46 -10.71 10.09 -3.38
C GLU A 46 -9.24 10.58 -3.35
N ARG A 47 -8.73 10.98 -2.18
CA ARG A 47 -7.33 11.35 -1.95
C ARG A 47 -6.41 10.14 -1.85
N GLN A 48 -6.96 8.93 -1.89
CA GLN A 48 -6.18 7.70 -1.83
C GLN A 48 -6.29 6.85 -3.10
N VAL A 49 -5.27 6.03 -3.29
CA VAL A 49 -5.26 4.87 -4.19
C VAL A 49 -5.03 3.64 -3.32
N CYS A 50 -5.75 2.56 -3.58
CA CYS A 50 -5.57 1.32 -2.86
C CYS A 50 -4.99 0.24 -3.77
N THR A 51 -4.24 -0.70 -3.20
CA THR A 51 -3.79 -1.90 -3.90
C THR A 51 -4.10 -3.16 -3.09
N PHE A 52 -4.41 -4.25 -3.78
CA PHE A 52 -4.60 -5.55 -3.15
C PHE A 52 -4.41 -6.64 -4.21
N THR A 53 -3.23 -7.26 -4.22
CA THR A 53 -2.89 -8.33 -5.17
C THR A 53 -3.19 -9.70 -4.58
N THR A 54 -2.59 -10.01 -3.44
CA THR A 54 -2.73 -11.28 -2.72
C THR A 54 -2.37 -11.03 -1.26
N VAL A 55 -2.96 -11.80 -0.34
CA VAL A 55 -2.64 -11.73 1.09
C VAL A 55 -1.15 -11.99 1.31
N GLY A 56 -0.49 -11.13 2.08
CA GLY A 56 0.95 -11.23 2.34
C GLY A 56 1.83 -10.52 1.30
N GLN A 57 1.24 -9.92 0.26
CA GLN A 57 1.98 -9.17 -0.77
C GLN A 57 1.53 -7.71 -0.82
N GLY A 58 2.28 -6.87 -0.12
CA GLY A 58 1.99 -5.45 -0.04
C GLY A 58 3.04 -4.67 0.75
N ALA A 59 2.73 -3.42 1.05
CA ALA A 59 3.57 -2.55 1.86
C ALA A 59 3.69 -3.08 3.29
N CYS A 60 4.88 -2.98 3.86
CA CYS A 60 5.14 -3.40 5.23
C CYS A 60 5.75 -2.26 6.07
N LYS A 61 6.08 -2.58 7.33
CA LYS A 61 6.67 -1.59 8.24
C LYS A 61 8.00 -1.11 7.66
N GLY A 62 8.15 0.21 7.56
CA GLY A 62 9.33 0.85 6.98
C GLY A 62 9.15 1.30 5.51
N ASP A 63 8.09 0.85 4.82
CA ASP A 63 7.84 1.29 3.44
C ASP A 63 7.11 2.63 3.33
N SER A 64 6.63 3.22 4.44
CA SER A 64 5.95 4.51 4.46
C SER A 64 6.75 5.60 3.76
N GLY A 65 6.10 6.35 2.85
CA GLY A 65 6.77 7.33 1.98
C GLY A 65 7.32 6.76 0.67
N GLY A 66 7.38 5.42 0.53
CA GLY A 66 7.82 4.75 -0.68
C GLY A 66 6.88 4.99 -1.88
N PRO A 67 7.41 4.94 -3.12
CA PRO A 67 6.63 5.23 -4.31
C PRO A 67 5.81 4.02 -4.77
N LEU A 68 4.57 4.29 -5.22
CA LEU A 68 3.80 3.37 -6.06
C LEU A 68 3.81 3.90 -7.50
N VAL A 69 4.43 3.15 -8.40
CA VAL A 69 4.69 3.54 -9.79
C VAL A 69 3.92 2.64 -10.75
N ALA A 70 3.30 3.23 -11.77
CA ALA A 70 2.53 2.55 -12.82
C ALA A 70 3.02 2.92 -14.23
N GLY A 71 2.78 2.02 -15.19
CA GLY A 71 3.10 2.23 -16.61
C GLY A 71 4.57 2.60 -16.83
N ASP A 72 4.80 3.66 -17.58
CA ASP A 72 6.12 4.14 -18.03
C ASP A 72 6.89 4.93 -16.95
N GLY A 73 6.76 4.55 -15.68
CA GLY A 73 7.45 5.22 -14.57
C GLY A 73 6.69 6.37 -13.93
N ILE A 74 5.37 6.44 -14.09
CA ILE A 74 4.54 7.48 -13.49
C ILE A 74 4.23 7.10 -12.03
N GLN A 75 4.62 7.95 -11.08
CA GLN A 75 4.27 7.76 -9.68
C GLN A 75 2.80 8.13 -9.46
N ILE A 76 1.99 7.15 -9.07
CA ILE A 76 0.55 7.30 -8.83
C ILE A 76 0.21 7.36 -7.34
N GLY A 77 1.13 6.91 -6.47
CA GLY A 77 0.90 6.84 -5.04
C GLY A 77 2.15 6.99 -4.18
N VAL A 78 1.92 7.27 -2.90
CA VAL A 78 2.92 7.26 -1.83
C VAL A 78 2.40 6.39 -0.69
N VAL A 79 3.16 5.40 -0.23
CA VAL A 79 2.75 4.48 0.85
C VAL A 79 2.35 5.27 2.09
N SER A 80 1.15 5.02 2.62
CA SER A 80 0.61 5.73 3.77
C SER A 80 0.28 4.77 4.92
N LEU A 81 -0.68 3.87 4.73
CA LEU A 81 -1.15 2.97 5.78
C LEU A 81 -1.61 1.63 5.20
N GLY A 82 -1.64 0.61 6.04
CA GLY A 82 -1.93 -0.77 5.67
C GLY A 82 -1.85 -1.67 6.89
N ASP A 83 -2.45 -2.86 6.80
CA ASP A 83 -2.11 -3.92 7.74
C ASP A 83 -0.73 -4.48 7.31
N PRO A 84 0.23 -4.69 8.23
CA PRO A 84 1.62 -4.95 7.84
C PRO A 84 1.75 -6.10 6.83
N CYS A 85 2.46 -5.84 5.74
CA CYS A 85 2.70 -6.79 4.66
C CYS A 85 1.39 -7.27 3.99
N ALA A 86 0.36 -6.41 3.90
CA ALA A 86 -0.96 -6.70 3.35
C ALA A 86 -1.62 -7.99 3.87
N ASN A 87 -1.67 -8.15 5.19
CA ASN A 87 -2.28 -9.33 5.81
C ASN A 87 -3.82 -9.25 5.85
N GLY A 88 -4.45 -9.32 4.67
CA GLY A 88 -5.92 -9.38 4.53
C GLY A 88 -6.63 -8.04 4.40
N MET A 89 -5.89 -6.93 4.40
CA MET A 89 -6.41 -5.58 4.13
C MET A 89 -5.73 -4.97 2.90
N PRO A 90 -6.44 -4.16 2.08
CA PRO A 90 -5.83 -3.38 1.01
C PRO A 90 -4.86 -2.35 1.56
N ASP A 91 -3.70 -2.23 0.93
CA ASP A 91 -2.77 -1.14 1.22
C ASP A 91 -3.31 0.18 0.68
N VAL A 92 -3.02 1.26 1.41
CA VAL A 92 -3.50 2.60 1.11
C VAL A 92 -2.32 3.53 0.85
N PHE A 93 -2.41 4.22 -0.27
CA PHE A 93 -1.43 5.17 -0.76
C PHE A 93 -2.08 6.54 -0.89
N THR A 94 -1.36 7.61 -0.56
CA THR A 94 -1.76 8.97 -0.94
C THR A 94 -1.75 9.08 -2.46
N ARG A 95 -2.86 9.51 -3.06
CA ARG A 95 -3.00 9.69 -4.52
C ARG A 95 -2.21 10.91 -4.96
N VAL A 96 -1.17 10.71 -5.76
CA VAL A 96 -0.34 11.83 -6.24
C VAL A 96 -1.15 12.81 -7.08
N SER A 97 -1.98 12.32 -8.01
CA SER A 97 -2.74 13.17 -8.94
C SER A 97 -3.88 13.99 -8.29
N TYR A 98 -4.12 13.82 -6.99
CA TYR A 98 -5.07 14.67 -6.26
C TYR A 98 -4.42 16.01 -5.86
N TYR A 99 -3.08 16.07 -5.84
CA TYR A 99 -2.27 17.22 -5.45
C TYR A 99 -1.47 17.77 -6.63
#